data_AF-A0AA88PDV6-F1
#
_entry.id   AF-A0AA88PDV6-F1
#
_cell.length_a   1.000
_cell.length_b   1.000
_cell.length_c   1.000
_cell.angle_alpha   90.00
_cell.angle_beta   90.00
_cell.angle_gamma   90.00
#
_symmetry.space_group_name_H-M   'P 1'
#
loop_
_entity.id
_entity.type
_entity.pdbx_description
1 polymer ?
#
loop_
_entity_poly.entity_id
_entity_poly.type
_entity_poly.pdbx_seq_one_letter_code
_entity_poly.pdbx_strand_id
1 'polypeptide(L)'
;MVSAATERAEKQRQLEKSKQMITNRETELKEIQKASGRLRNLTQATEEEGDRIYTELLSFTRRSHTELIMLVQSQMSTELEQIQGHLEGLEREISKLKRKQSELEHLSHTDDHIHFLQEIQSRWPTSQCNDFPGLTTNPQFSFGEVIKSLTSLTAHIKDIWRLEMTRIFSAVTAEKILLPQEPKTREDFLQFLVPILISTL
;
A
#
# COMPACT_ATOMS: atom_id res chain seq x y z
N MET A 1 -14.19 82.63 15.83
CA MET A 1 -12.86 82.15 16.31
C MET A 1 -13.10 81.03 17.29
N VAL A 2 -12.49 79.86 17.07
CA VAL A 2 -12.47 78.78 18.05
C VAL A 2 -11.44 79.16 19.15
N SER A 3 -11.76 78.90 20.42
CA SER A 3 -10.84 79.17 21.54
C SER A 3 -9.72 78.13 21.59
N ALA A 4 -8.51 78.54 21.96
CA ALA A 4 -7.36 77.63 22.15
C ALA A 4 -7.66 76.47 23.12
N ALA A 5 -8.54 76.68 24.11
CA ALA A 5 -8.99 75.63 25.02
C ALA A 5 -9.82 74.55 24.32
N THR A 6 -10.70 74.95 23.39
CA THR A 6 -11.52 74.03 22.58
C THR A 6 -10.65 73.22 21.62
N GLU A 7 -9.67 73.87 20.98
CA GLU A 7 -8.74 73.18 20.08
C GLU A 7 -7.84 72.18 20.82
N ARG A 8 -7.34 72.55 22.01
CA ARG A 8 -6.58 71.62 22.88
C ARG A 8 -7.40 70.41 23.29
N ALA A 9 -8.68 70.60 23.66
CA ALA A 9 -9.56 69.51 24.05
C ALA A 9 -9.80 68.52 22.90
N GLU A 10 -9.99 69.03 21.67
CA GLU A 10 -10.12 68.18 20.49
C GLU A 10 -8.81 67.41 20.20
N LYS A 11 -7.65 68.07 20.25
CA LYS A 11 -6.36 67.39 20.08
C LYS A 11 -6.10 66.32 21.15
N GLN A 12 -6.50 66.58 22.40
CA GLN A 12 -6.41 65.59 23.47
C GLN A 12 -7.31 64.38 23.19
N ARG A 13 -8.54 64.60 22.72
CA ARG A 13 -9.46 63.52 22.34
C ARG A 13 -8.90 62.67 21.20
N GLN A 14 -8.26 63.29 20.21
CA GLN A 14 -7.59 62.56 19.13
C GLN A 14 -6.40 61.74 19.62
N LEU A 15 -5.60 62.28 20.55
CA LEU A 15 -4.49 61.55 21.16
C LEU A 15 -4.98 60.30 21.92
N GLU A 16 -6.02 60.42 22.73
CA GLU A 16 -6.59 59.27 23.45
C GLU A 16 -7.18 58.22 22.49
N LYS A 17 -7.84 58.67 21.40
CA LYS A 17 -8.30 57.77 20.34
C LYS A 17 -7.14 57.05 19.65
N SER A 18 -6.04 57.75 19.38
CA SER A 18 -4.83 57.15 18.79
C SER A 18 -4.19 56.11 19.71
N LYS A 19 -4.08 56.39 21.02
CA LYS A 19 -3.60 55.41 22.00
C LYS A 19 -4.47 54.15 22.03
N GLN A 20 -5.80 54.32 22.03
CA GLN A 20 -6.72 53.18 21.99
C GLN A 20 -6.54 52.35 20.70
N MET A 21 -6.35 53.01 19.57
CA MET A 21 -6.11 52.34 18.29
C MET A 21 -4.82 51.51 18.32
N ILE A 22 -3.74 52.03 18.92
CA ILE A 22 -2.48 51.29 19.10
C ILE A 22 -2.72 50.03 19.94
N THR A 23 -3.35 50.16 21.12
CA THR A 23 -3.66 49.02 22.00
C THR A 23 -4.51 47.94 21.29
N ASN A 24 -5.49 48.37 20.48
CA ASN A 24 -6.31 47.46 19.70
C ASN A 24 -5.47 46.68 18.66
N ARG A 25 -4.57 47.36 17.94
CA ARG A 25 -3.68 46.72 16.95
C ARG A 25 -2.65 45.81 17.58
N GLU A 26 -2.12 46.15 18.74
CA GLU A 26 -1.21 45.27 19.51
C GLU A 26 -1.93 43.98 19.95
N THR A 27 -3.20 44.08 20.34
CA THR A 27 -4.03 42.92 20.70
C THR A 27 -4.30 42.03 19.48
N GLU A 28 -4.67 42.64 18.35
CA GLU A 28 -4.88 41.94 17.09
C GLU A 28 -3.62 41.20 16.63
N LEU A 29 -2.44 41.84 16.73
CA LEU A 29 -1.16 41.23 16.40
C LEU A 29 -0.89 39.97 17.23
N LYS A 30 -1.14 40.02 18.54
CA LYS A 30 -0.97 38.87 19.44
C LYS A 30 -1.91 37.71 19.08
N GLU A 31 -3.16 38.00 18.74
CA GLU A 31 -4.11 36.96 18.33
C GLU A 31 -3.72 36.31 16.99
N ILE A 32 -3.22 37.10 16.04
CA ILE A 32 -2.71 36.58 14.76
C ILE A 32 -1.47 35.72 14.98
N GLN A 33 -0.53 36.15 15.83
CA GLN A 33 0.65 35.35 16.19
C GLN A 33 0.26 34.01 16.83
N LYS A 34 -0.72 34.03 17.74
CA LYS A 34 -1.26 32.81 18.35
C LYS A 34 -1.93 31.90 17.33
N ALA A 35 -2.72 32.45 16.41
CA ALA A 35 -3.34 31.70 15.32
C ALA A 35 -2.30 31.06 14.39
N SER A 36 -1.25 31.80 14.04
CA SER A 36 -0.13 31.29 13.24
C SER A 36 0.58 30.12 13.93
N GLY A 37 0.82 30.22 15.25
CA GLY A 37 1.39 29.12 16.04
C GLY A 37 0.50 27.87 16.04
N ARG A 38 -0.82 28.04 16.21
CA ARG A 38 -1.78 26.92 16.13
C ARG A 38 -1.75 26.25 14.76
N LEU A 39 -1.72 27.04 13.68
CA LEU A 39 -1.67 26.51 12.32
C LEU A 39 -0.41 25.68 12.10
N ARG A 40 0.76 26.18 12.52
CA ARG A 40 2.03 25.44 12.41
C ARG A 40 1.96 24.10 13.13
N ASN A 41 1.45 24.09 14.36
CA ASN A 41 1.32 22.85 15.13
C ASN A 41 0.34 21.87 14.46
N LEU A 42 -0.76 22.37 13.89
CA LEU A 42 -1.73 21.54 13.17
C LEU A 42 -1.13 20.94 11.90
N THR A 43 -0.37 21.73 11.13
CA THR A 43 0.34 21.24 9.95
C THR A 43 1.29 20.12 10.33
N GLN A 44 2.16 20.34 11.33
CA GLN A 44 3.10 19.31 11.79
C GLN A 44 2.38 18.04 12.27
N ALA A 45 1.33 18.17 13.09
CA ALA A 45 0.57 17.01 13.57
C ALA A 45 -0.11 16.24 12.42
N THR A 46 -0.59 16.95 11.40
CA THR A 46 -1.21 16.34 10.22
C THR A 46 -0.18 15.60 9.37
N GLU A 47 1.01 16.15 9.21
CA GLU A 47 2.13 15.51 8.50
C GLU A 47 2.59 14.23 9.23
N GLU A 48 2.81 14.31 10.55
CA GLU A 48 3.22 13.16 11.37
C GLU A 48 2.19 12.03 11.35
N GLU A 49 0.90 12.36 11.46
CA GLU A 49 -0.17 11.37 11.39
C GLU A 49 -0.31 10.78 9.98
N GLY A 50 -0.15 11.61 8.95
CA GLY A 50 -0.06 11.16 7.57
C GLY A 50 1.04 10.12 7.38
N ASP A 51 2.27 10.46 7.78
CA ASP A 51 3.43 9.57 7.67
C ASP A 51 3.21 8.24 8.41
N ARG A 52 2.56 8.27 9.59
CA ARG A 52 2.18 7.07 10.33
C ARG A 52 1.25 6.17 9.51
N ILE A 53 0.18 6.73 8.96
CA ILE A 53 -0.81 6.00 8.15
C ILE A 53 -0.15 5.41 6.89
N TYR A 54 0.66 6.20 6.18
CA TYR A 54 1.39 5.73 4.99
C TYR A 54 2.37 4.60 5.32
N THR A 55 3.07 4.70 6.45
CA THR A 55 3.99 3.66 6.92
C THR A 55 3.26 2.35 7.21
N GLU A 56 2.09 2.41 7.86
CA GLU A 56 1.27 1.23 8.13
C GLU A 56 0.80 0.55 6.83
N LEU A 57 0.32 1.34 5.86
CA LEU A 57 -0.12 0.83 4.56
C LEU A 57 1.02 0.16 3.78
N LEU A 58 2.22 0.75 3.80
CA LEU A 58 3.40 0.18 3.17
C LEU A 58 3.82 -1.13 3.85
N SER A 59 3.77 -1.17 5.17
CA SER A 59 4.04 -2.38 5.96
C SER A 59 3.06 -3.50 5.63
N PHE A 60 1.76 -3.19 5.57
CA PHE A 60 0.73 -4.13 5.16
C PHE A 60 1.03 -4.71 3.76
N THR A 61 1.29 -3.85 2.77
CA THR A 61 1.59 -4.27 1.40
C THR A 61 2.81 -5.19 1.32
N ARG A 62 3.88 -4.87 2.06
CA ARG A 62 5.10 -5.71 2.14
C ARG A 62 4.84 -7.07 2.77
N ARG A 63 4.04 -7.12 3.85
CA ARG A 63 3.65 -8.37 4.51
C ARG A 63 2.83 -9.27 3.57
N SER A 64 1.79 -8.73 2.95
CA SER A 64 0.96 -9.48 2.00
C SER A 64 1.75 -10.01 0.80
N HIS A 65 2.71 -9.23 0.29
CA HIS A 65 3.62 -9.72 -0.75
C HIS A 65 4.47 -10.91 -0.27
N THR A 66 5.01 -10.82 0.95
CA THR A 66 5.83 -11.90 1.53
C THR A 66 5.00 -13.18 1.73
N GLU A 67 3.79 -13.06 2.26
CA GLU A 67 2.85 -14.18 2.44
C GLU A 67 2.53 -14.87 1.11
N LEU A 68 2.27 -14.11 0.04
CA LEU A 68 2.03 -14.64 -1.30
C LEU A 68 3.22 -15.46 -1.81
N ILE A 69 4.44 -14.92 -1.69
CA ILE A 69 5.66 -15.60 -2.15
C ILE A 69 5.90 -16.89 -1.35
N MET A 70 5.72 -16.83 -0.02
CA MET A 70 5.86 -18.01 0.83
C MET A 70 4.85 -19.10 0.46
N LEU A 71 3.61 -18.74 0.14
CA LEU A 71 2.59 -19.69 -0.30
C LEU A 71 2.99 -20.39 -1.61
N VAL A 72 3.45 -19.64 -2.60
CA VAL A 72 3.92 -20.20 -3.88
C VAL A 72 5.11 -21.12 -3.67
N GLN A 73 6.09 -20.70 -2.86
CA GLN A 73 7.27 -21.50 -2.55
C GLN A 73 6.91 -22.79 -1.81
N SER A 74 6.00 -22.73 -0.83
CA SER A 74 5.55 -23.90 -0.09
C SER A 74 4.85 -24.92 -0.98
N GLN A 75 4.02 -24.47 -1.92
CA GLN A 75 3.40 -25.37 -2.90
C GLN A 75 4.47 -26.01 -3.78
N MET A 76 5.37 -25.22 -4.34
CA MET A 76 6.42 -25.72 -5.23
C MET A 76 7.37 -26.70 -4.53
N SER A 77 7.70 -26.46 -3.26
CA SER A 77 8.54 -27.38 -2.48
C SER A 77 7.88 -28.76 -2.36
N THR A 78 6.59 -28.79 -2.01
CA THR A 78 5.81 -30.04 -1.91
C THR A 78 5.78 -30.80 -3.23
N GLU A 79 5.51 -30.12 -4.34
CA GLU A 79 5.49 -30.74 -5.68
C GLU A 79 6.88 -31.28 -6.07
N LEU A 80 7.95 -30.54 -5.76
CA LEU A 80 9.33 -30.98 -6.04
C LEU A 80 9.73 -32.19 -5.19
N GLU A 81 9.34 -32.24 -3.92
CA GLU A 81 9.57 -33.40 -3.05
C GLU A 81 8.85 -34.64 -3.58
N GLN A 82 7.61 -34.48 -4.06
CA GLN A 82 6.86 -35.58 -4.68
C GLN A 82 7.54 -36.08 -5.96
N ILE A 83 8.00 -35.17 -6.82
CA ILE A 83 8.74 -35.52 -8.04
C ILE A 83 10.03 -36.26 -7.69
N GLN A 84 10.80 -35.76 -6.72
CA GLN A 84 12.05 -36.37 -6.29
C GLN A 84 11.84 -37.80 -5.76
N GLY A 85 10.86 -37.98 -4.87
CA GLY A 85 10.54 -39.31 -4.35
C GLY A 85 10.10 -40.29 -5.44
N HIS A 86 9.41 -39.78 -6.48
CA HIS A 86 9.03 -40.58 -7.63
C HIS A 86 10.24 -40.99 -8.49
N LEU A 87 11.17 -40.06 -8.74
CA LEU A 87 12.41 -40.32 -9.48
C LEU A 87 13.24 -41.42 -8.79
N GLU A 88 13.45 -41.31 -7.48
CA GLU A 88 14.19 -42.32 -6.70
C GLU A 88 13.48 -43.69 -6.67
N GLY A 89 12.14 -43.69 -6.68
CA GLY A 89 11.35 -44.90 -6.85
C GLY A 89 11.60 -45.57 -8.20
N LEU A 90 11.56 -44.78 -9.28
CA LEU A 90 11.74 -45.25 -10.64
C LEU A 90 13.17 -45.75 -10.89
N GLU A 91 14.19 -45.07 -10.37
CA GLU A 91 15.59 -45.51 -10.46
C GLU A 91 15.80 -46.87 -9.79
N ARG A 92 15.19 -47.09 -8.61
CA ARG A 92 15.22 -48.40 -7.94
C ARG A 92 14.51 -49.48 -8.74
N GLU A 93 13.37 -49.16 -9.33
CA GLU A 93 12.62 -50.12 -10.15
C GLU A 93 13.40 -50.50 -11.41
N ILE A 94 13.96 -49.53 -12.13
CA ILE A 94 14.84 -49.77 -13.27
C ILE A 94 16.03 -50.64 -12.87
N SER A 95 16.64 -50.38 -11.71
CA SER A 95 17.78 -51.17 -11.22
C SER A 95 17.40 -52.62 -10.92
N LYS A 96 16.23 -52.86 -10.32
CA LYS A 96 15.71 -54.22 -10.11
C LYS A 96 15.43 -54.92 -11.43
N LEU A 97 14.77 -54.24 -12.37
CA LEU A 97 14.46 -54.78 -13.69
C LEU A 97 15.74 -55.13 -14.46
N LYS A 98 16.77 -54.27 -14.45
CA LYS A 98 18.08 -54.55 -15.04
C LYS A 98 18.74 -55.78 -14.43
N ARG A 99 18.74 -55.89 -13.10
CA ARG A 99 19.29 -57.08 -12.41
C ARG A 99 18.55 -58.34 -12.82
N LYS A 100 17.22 -58.33 -12.77
CA LYS A 100 16.41 -59.48 -13.17
C LYS A 100 16.67 -59.85 -14.64
N GLN A 101 16.75 -58.86 -15.53
CA GLN A 101 17.07 -59.04 -16.94
C GLN A 101 18.42 -59.74 -17.13
N SER A 102 19.48 -59.29 -16.44
CA SER A 102 20.79 -59.94 -16.51
C SER A 102 20.79 -61.38 -15.99
N GLU A 103 20.01 -61.67 -14.94
CA GLU A 103 19.84 -63.04 -14.44
C GLU A 103 19.15 -63.94 -15.48
N LEU A 104 18.16 -63.42 -16.22
CA LEU A 104 17.52 -64.13 -17.34
C LEU A 104 18.45 -64.35 -18.52
N GLU A 105 19.21 -63.33 -18.90
CA GLU A 105 20.20 -63.44 -19.98
C GLU A 105 21.23 -64.50 -19.64
N HIS A 106 21.68 -64.59 -18.39
CA HIS A 106 22.58 -65.68 -18.00
C HIS A 106 21.90 -67.06 -18.14
N LEU A 107 20.66 -67.21 -17.68
CA LEU A 107 19.90 -68.47 -17.79
C LEU A 107 19.68 -68.90 -19.25
N SER A 108 19.48 -67.96 -20.18
CA SER A 108 19.24 -68.30 -21.60
C SER A 108 20.46 -68.92 -22.30
N HIS A 109 21.67 -68.76 -21.75
CA HIS A 109 22.89 -69.36 -22.28
C HIS A 109 23.19 -70.74 -21.67
N THR A 110 22.30 -71.28 -20.83
CA THR A 110 22.48 -72.61 -20.22
C THR A 110 21.91 -73.70 -21.15
N ASP A 111 22.59 -74.84 -21.28
CA ASP A 111 22.15 -75.98 -22.11
C ASP A 111 20.96 -76.78 -21.50
N ASP A 112 20.61 -76.50 -20.24
CA ASP A 112 19.44 -77.10 -19.57
C ASP A 112 18.16 -76.33 -19.88
N HIS A 113 17.53 -76.71 -20.98
CA HIS A 113 16.29 -76.11 -21.46
C HIS A 113 15.10 -76.29 -20.50
N ILE A 114 15.08 -77.36 -19.70
CA ILE A 114 13.99 -77.59 -18.74
C ILE A 114 14.12 -76.61 -17.58
N HIS A 115 15.34 -76.45 -17.05
CA HIS A 115 15.64 -75.48 -16.00
C HIS A 115 15.33 -74.04 -16.44
N PHE A 116 15.69 -73.66 -17.68
CA PHE A 116 15.35 -72.35 -18.25
C PHE A 116 13.83 -72.08 -18.24
N LEU A 117 13.04 -73.04 -18.73
CA LEU A 117 11.58 -72.90 -18.79
C LEU A 117 10.95 -72.80 -17.38
N GLN A 118 11.45 -73.60 -16.42
CA GLN A 118 10.97 -73.57 -15.04
C GLN A 118 11.30 -72.25 -14.33
N GLU A 119 12.51 -71.72 -14.50
CA GLU A 119 12.93 -70.46 -13.87
C GLU A 119 12.22 -69.25 -14.47
N ILE A 120 12.00 -69.20 -15.79
CA ILE A 120 11.20 -68.12 -16.39
C ILE A 120 9.76 -68.14 -15.89
N GLN A 121 9.12 -69.31 -15.91
CA GLN A 121 7.70 -69.43 -15.54
C GLN A 121 7.44 -69.14 -14.06
N SER A 122 8.42 -69.42 -13.19
CA SER A 122 8.31 -69.15 -11.75
C SER A 122 8.71 -67.72 -11.36
N ARG A 123 9.77 -67.16 -11.97
CA ARG A 123 10.30 -65.82 -11.61
C ARG A 123 9.64 -64.67 -12.35
N TRP A 124 8.99 -64.94 -13.48
CA TRP A 124 8.38 -63.91 -14.34
C TRP A 124 6.93 -64.22 -14.68
N PRO A 125 6.02 -64.18 -13.68
CA PRO A 125 4.60 -64.12 -14.00
C PRO A 125 4.35 -62.86 -14.83
N THR A 126 3.64 -63.02 -15.95
CA THR A 126 3.38 -61.99 -16.99
C THR A 126 2.77 -60.69 -16.45
N SER A 127 2.30 -60.67 -15.20
CA SER A 127 1.67 -59.55 -14.51
C SER A 127 2.61 -58.60 -13.76
N GLN A 128 3.89 -58.94 -13.57
CA GLN A 128 4.78 -58.25 -12.61
C GLN A 128 5.52 -57.01 -13.15
N CYS A 129 5.24 -56.60 -14.39
CA CYS A 129 5.98 -55.52 -15.06
C CYS A 129 5.42 -54.10 -14.77
N ASN A 130 4.29 -53.97 -14.08
CA ASN A 130 3.54 -52.72 -13.94
C ASN A 130 3.29 -52.29 -12.48
N ASP A 131 4.03 -52.82 -11.51
CA ASP A 131 3.74 -52.57 -10.08
C ASP A 131 4.12 -51.14 -9.62
N PHE A 132 4.92 -50.41 -10.40
CA PHE A 132 5.26 -49.01 -10.12
C PHE A 132 4.31 -48.07 -10.89
N PRO A 133 3.39 -47.36 -10.20
CA PRO A 133 2.47 -46.45 -10.87
C PRO A 133 3.26 -45.31 -11.53
N GLY A 134 2.91 -44.92 -12.75
CA GLY A 134 3.55 -43.78 -13.42
C GLY A 134 3.09 -42.43 -12.86
N LEU A 135 3.98 -41.44 -12.86
CA LEU A 135 3.63 -40.05 -12.60
C LEU A 135 3.39 -39.30 -13.92
N THR A 136 2.28 -38.59 -14.02
CA THR A 136 2.00 -37.68 -15.13
C THR A 136 1.97 -36.24 -14.64
N THR A 137 2.64 -35.35 -15.36
CA THR A 137 2.58 -33.91 -15.08
C THR A 137 1.27 -33.34 -15.59
N ASN A 138 0.62 -32.47 -14.81
CA ASN A 138 -0.53 -31.71 -15.31
C ASN A 138 -0.05 -30.69 -16.36
N PRO A 139 -0.42 -30.84 -17.65
CA PRO A 139 0.03 -29.94 -18.71
C PRO A 139 -0.55 -28.51 -18.59
N GLN A 140 -1.57 -28.31 -17.77
CA GLN A 140 -2.21 -27.01 -17.52
C GLN A 140 -1.65 -26.29 -16.29
N PHE A 141 -0.67 -26.88 -15.59
CA PHE A 141 -0.10 -26.27 -14.39
C PHE A 141 0.48 -24.89 -14.71
N SER A 142 -0.06 -23.85 -14.06
CA SER A 142 0.46 -22.48 -14.16
C SER A 142 -0.03 -21.63 -12.98
N PHE A 143 0.72 -20.58 -12.67
CA PHE A 143 0.28 -19.51 -11.76
C PHE A 143 -0.43 -18.35 -12.50
N GLY A 144 -0.94 -18.60 -13.71
CA GLY A 144 -1.55 -17.56 -14.55
C GLY A 144 -2.73 -16.84 -13.87
N GLU A 145 -3.63 -17.59 -13.24
CA GLU A 145 -4.76 -17.00 -12.50
C GLU A 145 -4.32 -16.22 -11.25
N VAL A 146 -3.20 -16.61 -10.61
CA VAL A 146 -2.61 -15.83 -9.50
C VAL A 146 -2.14 -14.47 -9.99
N ILE A 147 -1.38 -14.44 -11.10
CA ILE A 147 -0.88 -13.19 -11.69
C ILE A 147 -2.03 -12.30 -12.18
N LYS A 148 -3.06 -12.89 -12.80
CA LYS A 148 -4.26 -12.18 -13.23
C LYS A 148 -5.02 -11.58 -12.06
N SER A 149 -5.17 -12.33 -10.97
CA SER A 149 -5.80 -11.85 -9.73
C SER A 149 -5.01 -10.69 -9.11
N LEU A 150 -3.68 -10.79 -9.07
CA LEU A 150 -2.81 -9.71 -8.58
C LEU A 150 -2.87 -8.45 -9.46
N THR A 151 -2.99 -8.63 -10.77
CA THR A 151 -3.17 -7.54 -11.74
C THR A 151 -4.51 -6.83 -11.50
N SER A 152 -5.59 -7.59 -11.31
CA SER A 152 -6.91 -7.05 -10.98
C SER A 152 -6.91 -6.31 -9.64
N LEU A 153 -6.30 -6.88 -8.60
CA LEU A 153 -6.14 -6.24 -7.29
C LEU A 153 -5.43 -4.89 -7.43
N THR A 154 -4.34 -4.84 -8.20
CA THR A 154 -3.56 -3.62 -8.44
C THR A 154 -4.41 -2.54 -9.12
N ALA A 155 -5.26 -2.92 -10.08
CA ALA A 155 -6.17 -1.99 -10.74
C ALA A 155 -7.19 -1.41 -9.74
N HIS A 156 -7.84 -2.27 -8.94
CA HIS A 156 -8.81 -1.84 -7.93
C HIS A 156 -8.21 -0.90 -6.89
N ILE A 157 -7.00 -1.21 -6.39
CA ILE A 157 -6.31 -0.35 -5.42
C ILE A 157 -6.05 1.03 -6.03
N LYS A 158 -5.60 1.10 -7.29
CA LYS A 158 -5.36 2.39 -7.98
C LYS A 158 -6.63 3.20 -8.15
N ASP A 159 -7.75 2.56 -8.46
CA ASP A 159 -9.03 3.25 -8.63
C ASP A 159 -9.56 3.82 -7.30
N ILE A 160 -9.50 3.02 -6.23
CA ILE A 160 -9.85 3.47 -4.87
C ILE A 160 -8.93 4.61 -4.44
N TRP A 161 -7.62 4.46 -4.68
CA TRP A 161 -6.64 5.49 -4.37
C TRP A 161 -6.98 6.83 -5.03
N ARG A 162 -7.25 6.82 -6.33
CA ARG A 162 -7.61 8.03 -7.08
C ARG A 162 -8.87 8.69 -6.52
N LEU A 163 -9.89 7.89 -6.19
CA LEU A 163 -11.15 8.39 -5.64
C LEU A 163 -10.94 9.08 -4.29
N GLU A 164 -10.28 8.40 -3.35
CA GLU A 164 -10.06 8.93 -2.01
C GLU A 164 -9.13 10.14 -2.01
N MET A 165 -8.07 10.14 -2.82
CA MET A 165 -7.19 11.30 -2.96
C MET A 165 -7.93 12.54 -3.47
N THR A 166 -8.90 12.35 -4.37
CA THR A 166 -9.74 13.46 -4.85
C THR A 166 -10.59 14.04 -3.71
N ARG A 167 -11.15 13.18 -2.84
CA ARG A 167 -11.93 13.60 -1.67
C ARG A 167 -11.06 14.34 -0.65
N ILE A 168 -9.87 13.80 -0.35
CA ILE A 168 -8.90 14.40 0.56
C ILE A 168 -8.47 15.79 0.05
N PHE A 169 -8.10 15.89 -1.22
CA PHE A 169 -7.73 17.18 -1.83
C PHE A 169 -8.86 18.20 -1.72
N SER A 170 -10.09 17.78 -2.02
CA SER A 170 -11.27 18.65 -1.89
C SER A 170 -11.46 19.16 -0.47
N ALA A 171 -11.32 18.28 0.53
CA ALA A 171 -11.44 18.64 1.95
C ALA A 171 -10.38 19.67 2.37
N VAL A 172 -9.12 19.47 1.98
CA VAL A 172 -8.03 20.41 2.26
C VAL A 172 -8.30 21.79 1.65
N THR A 173 -8.79 21.82 0.41
CA THR A 173 -9.08 23.11 -0.27
C THR A 173 -10.31 23.84 0.27
N ALA A 174 -11.21 23.16 0.97
CA ALA A 174 -12.44 23.76 1.51
C ALA A 174 -12.20 24.55 2.80
N GLU A 175 -11.11 24.28 3.53
CA GLU A 175 -10.81 24.95 4.79
C GLU A 175 -10.31 26.39 4.59
N LYS A 176 -11.14 27.37 4.97
CA LYS A 176 -10.72 28.79 5.04
C LYS A 176 -10.00 29.06 6.37
N ILE A 177 -8.69 29.21 6.30
CA ILE A 177 -7.81 29.43 7.46
C ILE A 177 -7.90 30.88 8.01
N LEU A 178 -8.24 31.85 7.15
CA LEU A 178 -8.35 33.26 7.52
C LEU A 178 -9.75 33.79 7.20
N LEU A 179 -10.35 34.47 8.18
CA LEU A 179 -11.59 35.22 8.00
C LEU A 179 -11.28 36.72 8.13
N PRO A 180 -11.82 37.58 7.26
CA PRO A 180 -11.76 39.02 7.46
C PRO A 180 -12.41 39.38 8.81
N GLN A 181 -11.81 40.30 9.57
CA GLN A 181 -12.54 40.91 10.67
C GLN A 181 -13.66 41.79 10.13
N GLU A 182 -14.90 41.50 10.49
CA GLU A 182 -16.00 42.43 10.27
C GLU A 182 -15.85 43.65 11.18
N PRO A 183 -16.08 44.88 10.65
CA PRO A 183 -16.04 46.09 11.46
C PRO A 183 -17.10 46.04 12.55
N LYS A 184 -16.66 46.12 13.82
CA LYS A 184 -17.52 45.93 15.00
C LYS A 184 -18.25 47.19 15.42
N THR A 185 -17.81 48.35 14.94
CA THR A 185 -18.41 49.66 15.23
C THR A 185 -18.62 50.47 13.96
N ARG A 186 -19.56 51.42 14.00
CA ARG A 186 -19.81 52.35 12.89
C ARG A 186 -18.54 53.15 12.56
N GLU A 187 -17.77 53.53 13.58
CA GLU A 187 -16.52 54.28 13.45
C GLU A 187 -15.39 53.46 12.82
N ASP A 188 -15.38 52.14 13.00
CA ASP A 188 -14.45 51.23 12.30
C ASP A 188 -14.83 51.13 10.82
N PHE A 189 -16.13 51.00 10.52
CA PHE A 189 -16.62 50.95 9.14
C PHE A 189 -16.30 52.26 8.37
N LEU A 190 -16.47 53.41 9.02
CA LEU A 190 -16.18 54.72 8.42
C LEU A 190 -14.69 54.93 8.08
N GLN A 191 -13.75 54.18 8.68
CA GLN A 191 -12.33 54.22 8.31
C GLN A 191 -12.03 53.50 6.98
N PHE A 192 -12.93 52.61 6.53
CA PHE A 192 -12.82 51.91 5.25
C PHE A 192 -13.52 52.65 4.11
N LEU A 193 -14.31 53.69 4.40
CA LEU A 193 -14.93 54.54 3.38
C LEU A 193 -13.90 55.55 2.86
N VAL A 194 -13.44 55.34 1.64
CA VAL A 194 -12.68 56.36 0.88
C VAL A 194 -13.63 57.54 0.61
N PRO A 195 -13.26 58.80 0.92
CA PRO A 195 -14.05 59.95 0.53
C PRO A 195 -14.13 60.01 -0.99
N ILE A 196 -15.33 59.82 -1.56
CA ILE A 196 -15.56 60.13 -2.97
C ILE A 196 -15.51 61.66 -3.08
N LEU A 197 -14.37 62.18 -3.55
CA LEU A 197 -14.26 63.56 -4.00
C LEU A 197 -15.15 63.70 -5.24
N ILE A 198 -16.40 64.08 -5.03
CA ILE A 198 -17.24 64.61 -6.11
C ILE A 198 -16.69 66.00 -6.41
N SER A 199 -15.72 66.07 -7.31
CA SER A 199 -15.35 67.32 -7.98
C SER A 199 -16.53 67.74 -8.84
N THR A 200 -17.31 68.70 -8.35
CA THR A 200 -18.35 69.40 -9.10
C THR A 200 -17.72 70.11 -10.30
N LEU A 201 -18.15 69.74 -11.50
CA LEU A 201 -18.07 70.54 -12.72
C LEU A 201 -19.45 71.14 -12.99
#